data_AF-A0A519J0W6-F1
#
_entry.id   AF-A0A519J0W6-F1
#
_cell.length_a   1.000
_cell.length_b   1.000
_cell.length_c   1.000
_cell.angle_alpha   90.00
_cell.angle_beta   90.00
_cell.angle_gamma   90.00
#
_symmetry.space_group_name_H-M   'P 1'
#
loop_
_entity.id
_entity.type
_entity.pdbx_description
1 polymer ?
#
loop_
_entity_poly.entity_id
_entity_poly.type
_entity_poly.pdbx_seq_one_letter_code
_entity_poly.pdbx_strand_id
1 'polypeptide(L)'
;MRQANAAEREARRAERQAALAQRSAEAAGREAHRAAAAALRDEHVALARAHARIDTDAIRKAAEEAQRAGERARVESERAMARARIDMTRGAEDMRRGARQLRQEAVRLRDPAYRAEQIEKNRARGHVVTDEALIELSRTLPGKADEMDRAADSMVRKAA
;
A
#
# COMPACT_ATOMS: atom_id res chain seq x y z
N MET A 1 -88.67 -16.89 -51.40
CA MET A 1 -87.32 -17.47 -51.59
C MET A 1 -86.21 -16.46 -51.89
N ARG A 2 -86.39 -15.45 -52.76
CA ARG A 2 -85.30 -14.49 -53.10
C ARG A 2 -84.86 -13.57 -51.94
N GLN A 3 -85.78 -13.13 -51.08
CA GLN A 3 -85.46 -12.29 -49.92
C GLN A 3 -84.71 -13.05 -48.81
N ALA A 4 -85.02 -14.34 -48.59
CA ALA A 4 -84.30 -15.20 -47.65
C ALA A 4 -82.84 -15.44 -48.05
N ASN A 5 -82.58 -15.61 -49.36
CA ASN A 5 -81.22 -15.75 -49.90
C ASN A 5 -80.37 -14.47 -49.83
N ALA A 6 -81.00 -13.29 -49.78
CA ALA A 6 -80.29 -12.01 -49.65
C ALA A 6 -79.84 -11.79 -48.19
N ALA A 7 -80.73 -12.04 -47.23
CA ALA A 7 -80.44 -11.94 -45.80
C ALA A 7 -79.33 -12.91 -45.38
N GLU A 8 -79.32 -14.14 -45.90
CA GLU A 8 -78.27 -15.12 -45.59
C GLU A 8 -76.89 -14.72 -46.15
N ARG A 9 -76.85 -14.09 -47.33
CA ARG A 9 -75.61 -13.57 -47.92
C ARG A 9 -75.07 -12.36 -47.15
N GLU A 10 -75.95 -11.53 -46.62
CA GLU A 10 -75.60 -10.37 -45.80
C GLU A 10 -75.07 -10.80 -44.42
N ALA A 11 -75.71 -11.77 -43.77
CA ALA A 11 -75.23 -12.39 -42.54
C ALA A 11 -73.83 -13.01 -42.70
N ARG A 12 -73.61 -13.81 -43.75
CA ARG A 12 -72.28 -14.39 -44.04
C ARG A 12 -71.21 -13.34 -44.33
N ARG A 13 -71.58 -12.18 -44.90
CA ARG A 13 -70.65 -11.06 -45.12
C ARG A 13 -70.31 -10.37 -43.80
N ALA A 14 -71.30 -10.13 -42.94
CA ALA A 14 -71.10 -9.57 -41.62
C ALA A 14 -70.22 -10.47 -40.73
N GLU A 15 -70.43 -11.79 -40.74
CA GLU A 15 -69.59 -12.77 -40.02
C GLU A 15 -68.14 -12.76 -40.52
N ARG A 16 -67.92 -12.72 -41.84
CA ARG A 16 -66.57 -12.63 -42.41
C ARG A 16 -65.90 -11.31 -42.03
N GLN A 17 -66.62 -10.21 -42.05
CA GLN A 17 -66.11 -8.91 -41.63
C GLN A 17 -65.76 -8.89 -40.14
N ALA A 18 -66.61 -9.47 -39.29
CA ALA A 18 -66.34 -9.60 -37.85
C ALA A 18 -65.12 -10.49 -37.59
N ALA A 19 -64.99 -11.62 -38.30
CA ALA A 19 -63.83 -12.51 -38.18
C ALA A 19 -62.52 -11.84 -38.65
N LEU A 20 -62.56 -11.04 -39.71
CA LEU A 20 -61.40 -10.27 -40.17
C LEU A 20 -61.03 -9.15 -39.17
N ALA A 21 -62.02 -8.45 -38.63
CA ALA A 21 -61.81 -7.43 -37.59
C ALA A 21 -61.20 -8.05 -36.32
N GLN A 22 -61.69 -9.21 -35.89
CA GLN A 22 -61.13 -9.94 -34.75
C GLN A 22 -59.67 -10.35 -35.01
N ARG A 23 -59.37 -10.94 -36.17
CA ARG A 23 -57.99 -11.33 -36.52
C ARG A 23 -57.06 -10.12 -36.60
N SER A 24 -57.54 -8.99 -37.11
CA SER A 24 -56.79 -7.74 -37.16
C SER A 24 -56.53 -7.19 -35.76
N ALA A 25 -57.52 -7.19 -34.88
CA ALA A 25 -57.37 -6.78 -33.49
C ALA A 25 -56.39 -7.68 -32.72
N GLU A 26 -56.45 -8.99 -32.91
CA GLU A 26 -55.50 -9.94 -32.31
C GLU A 26 -54.08 -9.76 -32.86
N ALA A 27 -53.92 -9.49 -34.16
CA ALA A 27 -52.62 -9.21 -34.76
C ALA A 27 -52.02 -7.90 -34.20
N ALA A 28 -52.82 -6.84 -34.12
CA ALA A 28 -52.43 -5.57 -33.51
C ALA A 28 -52.07 -5.73 -32.03
N GLY A 29 -52.82 -6.53 -31.28
CA GLY A 29 -52.52 -6.85 -29.88
C GLY A 29 -51.18 -7.58 -29.73
N ARG A 30 -50.90 -8.58 -30.58
CA ARG A 30 -49.61 -9.28 -30.58
C ARG A 30 -48.44 -8.36 -30.94
N GLU A 31 -48.64 -7.45 -31.90
CA GLU A 31 -47.63 -6.46 -32.27
C GLU A 31 -47.36 -5.47 -31.14
N ALA A 32 -48.41 -4.94 -30.50
CA ALA A 32 -48.28 -4.07 -29.33
C ALA A 32 -47.55 -4.76 -28.18
N HIS A 33 -47.85 -6.03 -27.89
CA HIS A 33 -47.11 -6.81 -26.89
C HIS A 33 -45.64 -7.00 -27.24
N ARG A 34 -45.31 -7.25 -28.52
CA ARG A 34 -43.92 -7.36 -28.98
C ARG A 34 -43.17 -6.03 -28.87
N ALA A 35 -43.82 -4.93 -29.23
CA ALA A 35 -43.27 -3.58 -29.11
C ALA A 35 -43.02 -3.22 -27.64
N ALA A 36 -43.97 -3.50 -26.75
CA ALA A 36 -43.80 -3.30 -25.31
C ALA A 36 -42.65 -4.13 -24.74
N ALA A 37 -42.55 -5.41 -25.13
CA ALA A 37 -41.45 -6.28 -24.71
C ALA A 37 -40.08 -5.81 -25.25
N ALA A 38 -40.03 -5.24 -26.46
CA ALA A 38 -38.83 -4.63 -27.01
C ALA A 38 -38.42 -3.38 -26.21
N ALA A 39 -39.36 -2.48 -25.93
CA ALA A 39 -39.10 -1.26 -25.16
C ALA A 39 -38.56 -1.56 -23.75
N LEU A 40 -39.13 -2.55 -23.06
CA LEU A 40 -38.62 -2.98 -21.74
C LEU A 40 -37.18 -3.50 -21.81
N ARG A 41 -36.84 -4.28 -22.85
CA ARG A 41 -35.46 -4.75 -23.06
C ARG A 41 -34.50 -3.60 -23.30
N ASP A 42 -34.89 -2.63 -24.12
CA ASP A 42 -34.06 -1.47 -24.42
C ASP A 42 -33.82 -0.61 -23.16
N GLU A 43 -34.84 -0.45 -22.33
CA GLU A 43 -34.71 0.22 -21.02
C GLU A 43 -33.75 -0.52 -20.10
N HIS A 44 -33.87 -1.85 -19.97
CA HIS A 44 -32.93 -2.65 -19.17
C HIS A 44 -31.50 -2.53 -19.67
N VAL A 45 -31.28 -2.52 -20.99
CA VAL A 45 -29.95 -2.31 -21.58
C VAL A 45 -29.42 -0.91 -21.30
N ALA A 46 -30.28 0.11 -21.38
CA ALA A 46 -29.91 1.49 -21.06
C ALA A 46 -29.49 1.64 -19.59
N LEU A 47 -30.26 1.07 -18.65
CA LEU A 47 -29.93 1.05 -17.23
C LEU A 47 -28.62 0.31 -16.95
N ALA A 48 -28.43 -0.87 -17.54
CA ALA A 48 -27.19 -1.63 -17.38
C ALA A 48 -25.96 -0.84 -17.88
N ARG A 49 -26.10 -0.13 -19.01
CA ARG A 49 -25.04 0.74 -19.53
C ARG A 49 -24.78 1.95 -18.62
N ALA A 50 -25.81 2.54 -18.03
CA ALA A 50 -25.67 3.65 -17.09
C ALA A 50 -24.90 3.20 -15.84
N HIS A 51 -25.26 2.05 -15.25
CA HIS A 51 -24.53 1.48 -14.12
C HIS A 51 -23.08 1.17 -14.48
N ALA A 52 -22.82 0.51 -15.61
CA ALA A 52 -21.46 0.19 -16.03
C ALA A 52 -20.57 1.44 -16.18
N ARG A 53 -21.12 2.57 -16.61
CA ARG A 53 -20.39 3.85 -16.68
C ARG A 53 -20.06 4.39 -15.29
N ILE A 54 -21.02 4.36 -14.36
CA ILE A 54 -20.81 4.79 -12.97
C ILE A 54 -19.70 3.95 -12.33
N ASP A 55 -19.75 2.63 -12.51
CA ASP A 55 -18.74 1.71 -11.96
C ASP A 55 -17.36 1.97 -12.57
N THR A 56 -17.29 2.17 -13.89
CA THR A 56 -16.03 2.50 -14.58
C THR A 56 -15.44 3.82 -14.06
N ASP A 57 -16.27 4.82 -13.83
CA ASP A 57 -15.84 6.11 -13.29
C ASP A 57 -15.35 6.00 -11.85
N ALA A 58 -16.04 5.19 -11.02
CA ALA A 58 -15.63 4.90 -9.66
C ALA A 58 -14.28 4.17 -9.62
N ILE A 59 -14.11 3.14 -10.45
CA ILE A 59 -12.86 2.38 -10.58
C ILE A 59 -11.72 3.29 -11.02
N ARG A 60 -11.95 4.16 -12.00
CA ARG A 60 -10.94 5.12 -12.49
C ARG A 60 -10.52 6.10 -11.39
N LYS A 61 -11.46 6.66 -10.64
CA LYS A 61 -11.14 7.54 -9.51
C LYS A 61 -10.34 6.81 -8.43
N ALA A 62 -10.73 5.59 -8.08
CA ALA A 62 -10.00 4.78 -7.11
C ALA A 62 -8.57 4.45 -7.61
N ALA A 63 -8.40 4.18 -8.90
CA ALA A 63 -7.09 3.94 -9.50
C ALA A 63 -6.19 5.19 -9.45
N GLU A 64 -6.73 6.38 -9.76
CA GLU A 64 -6.00 7.65 -9.65
C GLU A 64 -5.60 7.95 -8.20
N GLU A 65 -6.48 7.70 -7.24
CA GLU A 65 -6.19 7.88 -5.81
C GLU A 65 -5.09 6.92 -5.35
N ALA A 66 -5.17 5.65 -5.75
CA ALA A 66 -4.15 4.65 -5.45
C ALA A 66 -2.78 5.03 -6.06
N GLN A 67 -2.77 5.55 -7.29
CA GLN A 67 -1.54 6.06 -7.92
C GLN A 67 -0.93 7.22 -7.12
N ARG A 68 -1.73 8.24 -6.78
CA ARG A 68 -1.27 9.38 -5.97
C ARG A 68 -0.81 8.96 -4.57
N ALA A 69 -1.43 7.94 -3.98
CA ALA A 69 -0.99 7.39 -2.69
C ALA A 69 0.35 6.65 -2.84
N GLY A 70 0.50 5.84 -3.90
CA GLY A 70 1.74 5.13 -4.21
C GLY A 70 2.91 6.07 -4.47
N GLU A 71 2.70 7.15 -5.22
CA GLU A 71 3.71 8.18 -5.46
C GLU A 71 4.15 8.86 -4.16
N ARG A 72 3.20 9.24 -3.31
CA ARG A 72 3.50 9.83 -1.99
C ARG A 72 4.31 8.89 -1.12
N ALA A 73 3.92 7.61 -1.06
CA ALA A 73 4.65 6.59 -0.32
C ALA A 73 6.07 6.38 -0.84
N ARG A 74 6.30 6.44 -2.17
CA ARG A 74 7.64 6.36 -2.76
C ARG A 74 8.51 7.53 -2.33
N VAL A 75 8.03 8.76 -2.47
CA VAL A 75 8.78 9.96 -2.07
C VAL A 75 9.09 9.95 -0.58
N GLU A 76 8.14 9.52 0.25
CA GLU A 76 8.36 9.40 1.70
C GLU A 76 9.40 8.33 2.04
N SER A 77 9.33 7.16 1.40
CA SER A 77 10.30 6.09 1.55
C SER A 77 11.71 6.53 1.14
N GLU A 78 11.85 7.22 0.01
CA GLU A 78 13.13 7.77 -0.45
C GLU A 78 13.72 8.75 0.58
N ARG A 79 12.88 9.63 1.14
CA ARG A 79 13.29 10.57 2.19
C ARG A 79 13.70 9.86 3.47
N ALA A 80 12.94 8.83 3.88
CA ALA A 80 13.25 8.05 5.07
C ALA A 80 14.57 7.30 4.92
N MET A 81 14.81 6.69 3.75
CA MET A 81 16.07 6.03 3.43
C MET A 81 17.24 7.02 3.41
N ALA A 82 17.08 8.19 2.80
CA ALA A 82 18.11 9.23 2.79
C ALA A 82 18.49 9.68 4.21
N ARG A 83 17.49 9.86 5.09
CA ARG A 83 17.73 10.18 6.51
C ARG A 83 18.43 9.04 7.24
N ALA A 84 17.97 7.81 7.06
CA ALA A 84 18.59 6.64 7.66
C ALA A 84 20.07 6.51 7.27
N ARG A 85 20.41 6.77 6.00
CA ARG A 85 21.81 6.79 5.54
C ARG A 85 22.65 7.82 6.28
N ILE A 86 22.15 9.06 6.42
CA ILE A 86 22.83 10.13 7.16
C ILE A 86 23.06 9.72 8.62
N ASP A 87 22.03 9.19 9.28
CA ASP A 87 22.12 8.78 10.68
C ASP A 87 23.08 7.60 10.87
N MET A 88 23.10 6.66 9.93
CA MET A 88 24.06 5.55 9.93
C MET A 88 25.51 6.04 9.75
N THR A 89 25.76 7.01 8.86
CA THR A 89 27.08 7.61 8.70
C THR A 89 27.52 8.33 9.97
N ARG A 90 26.63 9.12 10.58
CA ARG A 90 26.91 9.78 11.88
C ARG A 90 27.20 8.77 12.98
N GLY A 91 26.38 7.73 13.10
CA GLY A 91 26.61 6.63 14.05
C GLY A 91 27.97 5.97 13.85
N ALA A 92 28.38 5.73 12.60
CA ALA A 92 29.69 5.19 12.28
C ALA A 92 30.83 6.13 12.71
N GLU A 93 30.69 7.45 12.49
CA GLU A 93 31.67 8.44 12.94
C GLU A 93 31.81 8.48 14.47
N ASP A 94 30.68 8.38 15.18
CA ASP A 94 30.62 8.34 16.64
C ASP A 94 31.34 7.10 17.18
N MET A 95 31.11 5.94 16.55
CA MET A 95 31.81 4.70 16.87
C MET A 95 33.32 4.83 16.66
N ARG A 96 33.76 5.43 15.55
CA ARG A 96 35.20 5.69 15.31
C ARG A 96 35.79 6.63 16.35
N ARG A 97 35.04 7.65 16.80
CA ARG A 97 35.47 8.52 17.91
C ARG A 97 35.63 7.74 19.21
N GLY A 98 34.64 6.90 19.55
CA GLY A 98 34.72 5.99 20.69
C GLY A 98 35.91 5.04 20.62
N ALA A 99 36.16 4.42 19.47
CA ALA A 99 37.31 3.56 19.24
C ALA A 99 38.64 4.28 19.49
N ARG A 100 38.79 5.52 19.02
CA ARG A 100 39.98 6.35 19.31
C ARG A 100 40.14 6.64 20.80
N GLN A 101 39.05 6.95 21.50
CA GLN A 101 39.08 7.17 22.94
C GLN A 101 39.50 5.90 23.69
N LEU A 102 38.99 4.72 23.32
CA LEU A 102 39.39 3.45 23.93
C LEU A 102 40.88 3.16 23.72
N ARG A 103 41.43 3.45 22.54
CA ARG A 103 42.88 3.30 22.28
C ARG A 103 43.71 4.27 23.12
N GLN A 104 43.28 5.53 23.24
CA GLN A 104 43.97 6.50 24.08
C GLN A 104 43.92 6.10 25.56
N GLU A 105 42.77 5.63 26.03
CA GLU A 105 42.61 5.16 27.41
C GLU A 105 43.45 3.91 27.68
N ALA A 106 43.51 2.98 26.74
CA ALA A 106 44.39 1.82 26.82
C ALA A 106 45.86 2.21 26.98
N VAL A 107 46.32 3.25 26.26
CA VAL A 107 47.69 3.77 26.40
C VAL A 107 47.91 4.41 27.76
N ARG A 108 46.97 5.24 28.23
CA ARG A 108 47.06 5.88 29.56
C ARG A 108 47.10 4.86 30.68
N LEU A 109 46.28 3.81 30.62
CA LEU A 109 46.26 2.74 31.62
C LEU A 109 47.57 1.93 31.67
N ARG A 110 48.48 2.05 30.69
CA ARG A 110 49.82 1.45 30.80
C ARG A 110 50.71 2.18 31.79
N ASP A 111 50.45 3.47 32.04
CA ASP A 111 51.19 4.27 33.02
C ASP A 111 50.77 3.88 34.46
N PRO A 112 51.71 3.40 35.30
CA PRO A 112 51.43 3.08 36.70
C PRO A 112 50.90 4.27 37.51
N ALA A 113 51.36 5.49 37.25
CA ALA A 113 50.91 6.67 37.99
C ALA A 113 49.43 6.97 37.70
N TYR A 114 49.03 6.86 36.43
CA TYR A 114 47.64 7.02 36.01
C TYR A 114 46.74 5.94 36.62
N ARG A 115 47.18 4.67 36.68
CA ARG A 115 46.40 3.60 37.33
C ARG A 115 46.22 3.84 38.82
N ALA A 116 47.27 4.27 39.53
CA ALA A 116 47.18 4.61 40.95
C ALA A 116 46.16 5.72 41.21
N GLU A 117 46.15 6.77 40.38
CA GLU A 117 45.14 7.84 40.43
C GLU A 117 43.72 7.30 40.21
N GLN A 118 43.53 6.40 39.23
CA GLN A 118 42.22 5.79 38.96
C GLN A 118 41.74 4.92 40.11
N ILE A 119 42.62 4.16 40.76
CA ILE A 119 42.28 3.35 41.94
C ILE A 119 41.80 4.25 43.08
N GLU A 120 42.49 5.35 43.34
CA GLU A 120 42.09 6.29 44.39
C GLU A 120 40.76 6.98 44.07
N LYS A 121 40.57 7.43 42.82
CA LYS A 121 39.27 7.99 42.37
C LYS A 121 38.13 6.99 42.50
N ASN A 122 38.35 5.71 42.19
CA ASN A 122 37.33 4.68 42.34
C ASN A 122 37.05 4.38 43.82
N ARG A 123 38.09 4.31 44.65
CA ARG A 123 37.97 4.14 46.10
C ARG A 123 37.16 5.28 46.74
N ALA A 124 37.43 6.53 46.35
CA ALA A 124 36.68 7.70 46.81
C ALA A 124 35.18 7.65 46.42
N ARG A 125 34.85 6.94 45.33
CA ARG A 125 33.47 6.67 44.88
C ARG A 125 32.86 5.41 45.52
N GLY A 126 33.59 4.72 46.39
CA GLY A 126 33.16 3.47 47.03
C GLY A 126 33.31 2.22 46.15
N HIS A 127 34.03 2.31 45.03
CA HIS A 127 34.32 1.18 44.15
C HIS A 127 35.70 0.59 44.43
N VAL A 128 35.78 -0.74 44.44
CA VAL A 128 37.04 -1.47 44.57
C VAL A 128 37.53 -1.84 43.18
N VAL A 129 38.62 -1.22 42.75
CA VAL A 129 39.31 -1.53 41.49
C VAL A 129 40.77 -1.82 41.80
N THR A 130 41.28 -2.93 41.27
CA THR A 130 42.67 -3.39 41.49
C THR A 130 43.57 -2.99 40.33
N ASP A 131 44.88 -2.90 40.56
CA ASP A 131 45.86 -2.59 39.51
C ASP A 131 45.83 -3.64 38.39
N GLU A 132 45.78 -4.93 38.75
CA GLU A 132 45.66 -6.04 37.79
C GLU A 132 44.44 -5.90 36.88
N ALA A 133 43.30 -5.44 37.42
CA ALA A 133 42.08 -5.25 36.64
C ALA A 133 42.23 -4.10 35.63
N LEU A 134 42.92 -3.02 36.01
CA LEU A 134 43.22 -1.91 35.10
C LEU A 134 44.27 -2.29 34.04
N ILE A 135 45.25 -3.12 34.40
CA ILE A 135 46.19 -3.71 33.43
C ILE A 135 45.45 -4.58 32.43
N GLU A 136 44.57 -5.46 32.90
CA GLU A 136 43.79 -6.33 32.02
C GLU A 136 42.84 -5.52 31.12
N LEU A 137 42.21 -4.48 31.68
CA LEU A 137 41.41 -3.54 30.89
C LEU A 137 42.25 -2.88 29.77
N SER A 138 43.46 -2.42 30.08
CA SER A 138 44.37 -1.81 29.08
C SER A 138 44.69 -2.75 27.91
N ARG A 139 44.68 -4.07 28.15
CA ARG A 139 44.95 -5.10 27.12
C ARG A 139 43.73 -5.37 26.24
N THR A 140 42.53 -5.31 26.82
CA THR A 140 41.28 -5.64 26.11
C THR A 140 40.70 -4.46 25.31
N LEU A 141 40.92 -3.22 25.76
CA LEU A 141 40.38 -2.01 25.13
C LEU A 141 40.73 -1.85 23.63
N PRO A 142 41.95 -2.14 23.16
CA PRO A 142 42.26 -2.08 21.73
C PRO A 142 41.41 -3.04 20.89
N GLY A 143 41.19 -4.27 21.35
CA GLY A 143 40.33 -5.24 20.66
C GLY A 143 38.89 -4.76 20.53
N LYS A 144 38.34 -4.15 21.59
CA LYS A 144 37.01 -3.51 21.55
C LYS A 144 36.96 -2.33 20.57
N ALA A 145 38.02 -1.52 20.51
CA ALA A 145 38.11 -0.43 19.55
C ALA A 145 38.09 -0.94 18.09
N ASP A 146 38.78 -2.05 17.82
CA ASP A 146 38.80 -2.67 16.48
C ASP A 146 37.43 -3.27 16.10
N GLU A 147 36.69 -3.81 17.06
CA GLU A 147 35.31 -4.23 16.86
C GLU A 147 34.40 -3.05 16.52
N MET A 148 34.55 -1.92 17.22
CA MET A 148 33.81 -0.70 16.93
C MET A 148 34.11 -0.17 15.52
N ASP A 149 35.37 -0.15 15.10
CA ASP A 149 35.74 0.26 13.73
C ASP A 149 35.16 -0.69 12.68
N ARG A 150 35.21 -2.02 12.89
CA ARG A 150 34.58 -3.00 11.98
C ARG A 150 33.07 -2.81 11.88
N ALA A 151 32.41 -2.52 13.00
CA ALA A 151 30.97 -2.26 13.01
C ALA A 151 30.63 -0.92 12.32
N ALA A 152 31.44 0.12 12.51
CA ALA A 152 31.33 1.38 11.78
C ALA A 152 31.48 1.18 10.25
N ASP A 153 32.45 0.36 9.81
CA ASP A 153 32.62 0.00 8.39
C ASP A 153 31.41 -0.76 7.84
N SER A 154 30.77 -1.60 8.65
CA SER A 154 29.52 -2.27 8.27
C SER A 154 28.36 -1.28 8.11
N MET A 155 28.24 -0.29 9.00
CA MET A 155 27.21 0.74 8.89
C MET A 155 27.40 1.60 7.64
N VAL A 156 28.62 2.05 7.36
CA VAL A 156 28.92 2.85 6.15
C VAL A 156 28.61 2.05 4.89
N ARG A 157 28.96 0.76 4.83
CA ARG A 157 28.62 -0.10 3.69
C ARG A 157 27.13 -0.29 3.47
N LYS A 158 26.33 -0.32 4.53
CA LYS A 158 24.86 -0.41 4.44
C LYS A 158 24.20 0.93 4.09
N ALA A 159 24.89 2.03 4.38
CA ALA A 159 24.41 3.38 4.08
C ALA A 159 24.72 3.83 2.64
N ALA A 160 25.67 3.17 1.96
CA ALA A 160 25.97 3.37 0.54
C ALA A 160 24.87 2.76 -0.35
#